data_AF-A0A4Y2HXJ2-F1
#
_entry.id   AF-A0A4Y2HXJ2-F1
#
_cell.length_a   1.000
_cell.length_b   1.000
_cell.length_c   1.000
_cell.angle_alpha   90.00
_cell.angle_beta   90.00
_cell.angle_gamma   90.00
#
_symmetry.space_group_name_H-M   'P 1'
#
loop_
_entity.id
_entity.type
_entity.pdbx_description
1 polymer ?
#
loop_
_entity_poly.entity_id
_entity_poly.type
_entity_poly.pdbx_seq_one_letter_code
_entity_poly.pdbx_strand_id
1 'polypeptide(L)'
;MPETGPLTRSMDKQFEKLFARTAEMKAGQEGLERKMEAGQEGLERKMEARQEEMRSGQERMEKGQEEMKGLIDEVKGEVQRKIDEVEEKVQMKIEDVNVEDQGKIEEVEHKVQGKIGDIERRLSELEDRPFSLSASPEFMHSRPTIKSLTFDGQTSWTVFKTQFDIVSSTNGWTDFVKASQLVASLRGSAAEVLQGISVDKLTDLTTIEEALESRFGDSHLAQFYRTELKTRRQNPGESLQDWLPMSND
;
A
#
# COMPACT_ATOMS: atom_id res chain seq x y z
N MET A 1 -112.37 -55.11 -64.46
CA MET A 1 -111.71 -54.37 -63.37
C MET A 1 -111.90 -55.18 -62.10
N PRO A 2 -110.87 -55.72 -61.45
CA PRO A 2 -111.07 -56.35 -60.16
C PRO A 2 -111.05 -55.25 -59.09
N GLU A 3 -112.15 -55.11 -58.37
CA GLU A 3 -112.18 -54.29 -57.16
C GLU A 3 -111.35 -54.97 -56.07
N THR A 4 -110.26 -54.34 -55.68
CA THR A 4 -109.45 -54.72 -54.54
C THR A 4 -110.17 -54.28 -53.25
N GLY A 5 -110.57 -55.23 -52.41
CA GLY A 5 -111.40 -54.99 -51.22
C GLY A 5 -110.74 -54.18 -50.08
N PRO A 6 -111.49 -53.84 -49.01
CA PRO A 6 -111.05 -52.96 -47.92
C PRO A 6 -109.78 -53.40 -47.17
N LEU A 7 -109.40 -54.67 -47.27
CA LEU A 7 -108.20 -55.25 -46.68
C LEU A 7 -106.89 -54.76 -47.35
N THR A 8 -106.86 -54.50 -48.67
CA THR A 8 -105.63 -54.07 -49.36
C THR A 8 -105.25 -52.63 -49.03
N ARG A 9 -106.22 -51.71 -48.97
CA ARG A 9 -106.01 -50.31 -48.54
C ARG A 9 -105.49 -50.15 -47.11
N SER A 10 -105.90 -51.04 -46.20
CA SER A 10 -105.45 -51.02 -44.80
C SER A 10 -103.97 -51.45 -44.69
N MET A 11 -103.60 -52.48 -45.46
CA MET A 11 -102.22 -52.96 -45.58
C MET A 11 -101.28 -51.87 -46.12
N ASP A 12 -101.67 -51.18 -47.20
CA ASP A 12 -100.87 -50.08 -47.78
C ASP A 12 -100.61 -48.96 -46.77
N LYS A 13 -101.62 -48.62 -45.96
CA LYS A 13 -101.51 -47.57 -44.92
C LYS A 13 -100.56 -47.96 -43.78
N GLN A 14 -100.42 -49.26 -43.50
CA GLN A 14 -99.46 -49.79 -42.52
C GLN A 14 -98.03 -49.79 -43.09
N PHE A 15 -97.86 -50.17 -44.37
CA PHE A 15 -96.58 -50.07 -45.06
C PHE A 15 -96.09 -48.62 -45.14
N GLU A 16 -96.96 -47.66 -45.44
CA GLU A 16 -96.58 -46.24 -45.51
C GLU A 16 -96.13 -45.67 -44.17
N LYS A 17 -96.80 -46.08 -43.07
CA LYS A 17 -96.35 -45.75 -41.70
C LYS A 17 -95.01 -46.41 -41.37
N LEU A 18 -94.78 -47.63 -41.84
CA LEU A 18 -93.51 -48.33 -41.66
C LEU A 18 -92.39 -47.59 -42.41
N PHE A 19 -92.61 -47.20 -43.68
CA PHE A 19 -91.66 -46.41 -44.48
C PHE A 19 -91.36 -45.05 -43.87
N ALA A 20 -92.38 -44.33 -43.40
CA ALA A 20 -92.20 -43.06 -42.71
C ALA A 20 -91.34 -43.23 -41.44
N ARG A 21 -91.60 -44.26 -40.63
CA ARG A 21 -90.79 -44.58 -39.44
C ARG A 21 -89.36 -44.97 -39.80
N THR A 22 -89.15 -45.71 -40.88
CA THR A 22 -87.82 -46.05 -41.39
C THR A 22 -87.08 -44.81 -41.91
N ALA A 23 -87.77 -43.89 -42.58
CA ALA A 23 -87.20 -42.63 -43.05
C ALA A 23 -86.80 -41.70 -41.89
N GLU A 24 -87.65 -41.55 -40.87
CA GLU A 24 -87.33 -40.78 -39.66
C GLU A 24 -86.16 -41.38 -38.89
N MET A 25 -86.11 -42.72 -38.76
CA MET A 25 -84.97 -43.41 -38.13
C MET A 25 -83.67 -43.16 -38.89
N LYS A 26 -83.72 -43.24 -40.22
CA LYS A 26 -82.55 -43.01 -41.08
C LYS A 26 -82.09 -41.55 -41.03
N ALA A 27 -83.02 -40.59 -41.06
CA ALA A 27 -82.70 -39.18 -40.90
C ALA A 27 -82.13 -38.86 -39.50
N GLY A 28 -82.66 -39.51 -38.45
CA GLY A 28 -82.12 -39.42 -37.09
C GLY A 28 -80.71 -39.99 -36.95
N GLN A 29 -80.45 -41.12 -37.63
CA GLN A 29 -79.14 -41.76 -37.67
C GLN A 29 -78.12 -40.91 -38.44
N GLU A 30 -78.46 -40.40 -39.63
CA GLU A 30 -77.64 -39.45 -40.39
C GLU A 30 -77.39 -38.14 -39.61
N GLY A 31 -78.40 -37.64 -38.88
CA GLY A 31 -78.27 -36.45 -38.05
C GLY A 31 -77.34 -36.65 -36.85
N LEU A 32 -77.33 -37.85 -36.27
CA LEU A 32 -76.38 -38.26 -35.23
C LEU A 32 -74.96 -38.36 -35.79
N GLU A 33 -74.80 -38.98 -36.96
CA GLU A 33 -73.51 -39.15 -37.63
C GLU A 33 -72.88 -37.79 -37.99
N ARG A 34 -73.65 -36.89 -38.60
CA ARG A 34 -73.20 -35.50 -38.89
C ARG A 34 -72.79 -34.73 -37.64
N LYS A 35 -73.48 -34.92 -36.51
CA LYS A 35 -73.11 -34.28 -35.24
C LYS A 35 -71.82 -34.86 -34.68
N MET A 36 -71.59 -36.16 -34.83
CA MET A 36 -70.36 -36.83 -34.40
C MET A 36 -69.17 -36.36 -35.25
N GLU A 37 -69.33 -36.32 -36.56
CA GLU A 37 -68.33 -35.80 -37.50
C GLU A 37 -67.99 -34.33 -37.21
N ALA A 38 -69.01 -33.46 -37.11
CA ALA A 38 -68.78 -32.05 -36.78
C ALA A 38 -68.12 -31.85 -35.40
N GLY A 39 -68.43 -32.73 -34.43
CA GLY A 39 -67.80 -32.75 -33.11
C GLY A 39 -66.34 -33.18 -33.16
N GLN A 40 -66.00 -34.20 -33.96
CA GLN A 40 -64.63 -34.65 -34.20
C GLN A 40 -63.81 -33.59 -34.93
N GLU A 41 -64.32 -33.04 -36.03
CA GLU A 41 -63.64 -31.96 -36.76
C GLU A 41 -63.43 -30.72 -35.89
N GLY A 42 -64.40 -30.38 -35.03
CA GLY A 42 -64.27 -29.26 -34.09
C GLY A 42 -63.19 -29.49 -33.03
N LEU A 43 -63.02 -30.73 -32.58
CA LEU A 43 -61.95 -31.13 -31.67
C LEU A 43 -60.58 -31.11 -32.35
N GLU A 44 -60.50 -31.62 -33.57
CA GLU A 44 -59.28 -31.67 -34.38
C GLU A 44 -58.78 -30.25 -34.68
N ARG A 45 -59.66 -29.36 -35.18
CA ARG A 45 -59.32 -27.95 -35.40
C ARG A 45 -58.84 -27.25 -34.12
N LYS A 46 -59.42 -27.56 -32.95
CA LYS A 46 -58.97 -27.00 -31.67
C LYS A 46 -57.60 -27.52 -31.26
N MET A 47 -57.30 -28.80 -31.50
CA MET A 47 -55.97 -29.36 -31.26
C MET A 47 -54.93 -28.74 -32.19
N GLU A 48 -55.25 -28.60 -33.47
CA GLU A 48 -54.37 -27.96 -34.46
C GLU A 48 -54.09 -26.51 -34.08
N ALA A 49 -55.12 -25.71 -33.80
CA ALA A 49 -54.95 -24.32 -33.38
C ALA A 49 -54.09 -24.20 -32.11
N ARG A 50 -54.30 -25.07 -31.12
CA ARG A 50 -53.49 -25.10 -29.90
C ARG A 50 -52.04 -25.51 -30.18
N GLN A 51 -51.82 -26.44 -31.10
CA GLN A 51 -50.48 -26.88 -31.48
C GLN A 51 -49.74 -25.78 -32.24
N GLU A 52 -50.43 -25.03 -33.10
CA GLU A 52 -49.90 -23.89 -33.82
C GLU A 52 -49.55 -22.74 -32.88
N GLU A 53 -50.39 -22.43 -31.88
CA GLU A 53 -50.06 -21.45 -30.85
C GLU A 53 -48.80 -21.83 -30.06
N MET A 54 -48.64 -23.12 -29.72
CA MET A 54 -47.42 -23.59 -29.04
C MET A 54 -46.18 -23.45 -29.94
N ARG A 55 -46.28 -23.80 -31.23
CA ARG A 55 -45.18 -23.61 -32.19
C ARG A 55 -44.81 -22.13 -32.33
N SER A 56 -45.81 -21.27 -32.53
CA SER A 56 -45.61 -19.82 -32.63
C SER A 56 -45.05 -19.22 -31.33
N GLY A 57 -45.49 -19.72 -30.17
CA GLY A 57 -44.92 -19.34 -28.87
C GLY A 57 -43.45 -19.72 -28.75
N GLN A 58 -43.09 -20.93 -29.18
CA GLN A 58 -41.70 -21.40 -29.16
C GLN A 58 -40.81 -20.60 -30.10
N GLU A 59 -41.26 -20.34 -31.33
CA GLU A 59 -40.51 -19.56 -32.31
C GLU A 59 -40.25 -18.12 -31.84
N ARG A 60 -41.26 -17.48 -31.20
CA ARG A 60 -41.08 -16.16 -30.57
C ARG A 60 -40.06 -16.19 -29.43
N MET A 61 -40.02 -17.27 -28.66
CA MET A 61 -39.05 -17.44 -27.58
C MET A 61 -37.63 -17.63 -28.12
N GLU A 62 -37.46 -18.48 -29.13
CA GLU A 62 -36.17 -18.71 -29.80
C GLU A 62 -35.65 -17.42 -30.42
N LYS A 63 -36.50 -16.68 -31.14
CA LYS A 63 -36.13 -15.38 -31.70
C LYS A 63 -35.72 -14.37 -30.62
N GLY A 64 -36.48 -14.30 -29.51
CA GLY A 64 -36.13 -13.43 -28.39
C GLY A 64 -34.80 -13.81 -27.72
N GLN A 65 -34.48 -15.10 -27.68
CA GLN A 65 -33.18 -15.58 -27.20
C GLN A 65 -32.04 -15.21 -28.15
N GLU A 66 -32.23 -15.32 -29.46
CA GLU A 66 -31.25 -14.90 -30.46
C GLU A 66 -31.00 -13.38 -30.42
N GLU A 67 -32.04 -12.57 -30.33
CA GLU A 67 -31.92 -11.11 -30.20
C GLU A 67 -31.13 -10.74 -28.93
N MET A 68 -31.46 -11.35 -27.79
CA MET A 68 -30.75 -11.10 -26.54
C MET A 68 -29.28 -11.55 -26.60
N LYS A 69 -29.00 -12.68 -27.26
CA LYS A 69 -27.63 -13.14 -27.50
C LYS A 69 -26.86 -12.15 -28.39
N GLY A 70 -27.49 -11.65 -29.46
CA GLY A 70 -26.90 -10.65 -30.35
C GLY A 70 -26.52 -9.37 -29.61
N LEU A 71 -27.41 -8.85 -28.75
CA LEU A 71 -27.13 -7.68 -27.91
C LEU A 71 -25.98 -7.93 -26.94
N ILE A 72 -25.91 -9.13 -26.34
CA ILE A 72 -24.81 -9.50 -25.45
C ILE A 72 -23.49 -9.53 -26.22
N ASP A 73 -23.46 -10.12 -27.41
CA ASP A 73 -22.26 -10.19 -28.24
C ASP A 73 -21.80 -8.79 -28.71
N GLU A 74 -22.75 -7.91 -29.05
CA GLU A 74 -22.48 -6.51 -29.41
C GLU A 74 -21.88 -5.73 -28.23
N VAL A 75 -22.52 -5.77 -27.06
CA VAL A 75 -22.02 -5.12 -25.84
C VAL A 75 -20.65 -5.66 -25.46
N LYS A 76 -20.45 -6.98 -25.54
CA LYS A 76 -19.16 -7.61 -25.28
C LYS A 76 -18.09 -7.11 -26.24
N GLY A 77 -18.42 -6.99 -27.53
CA GLY A 77 -17.52 -6.45 -28.55
C GLY A 77 -17.16 -4.99 -28.32
N GLU A 78 -18.13 -4.15 -27.92
CA GLU A 78 -17.85 -2.75 -27.58
C GLU A 78 -16.99 -2.59 -26.33
N VAL A 79 -17.27 -3.38 -25.29
CA VAL A 79 -16.48 -3.37 -24.06
C VAL A 79 -15.05 -3.79 -24.35
N GLN A 80 -14.86 -4.87 -25.11
CA GLN A 80 -13.51 -5.32 -25.49
C GLN A 80 -12.77 -4.24 -26.28
N ARG A 81 -13.41 -3.63 -27.27
CA ARG A 81 -12.80 -2.56 -28.07
C ARG A 81 -12.37 -1.36 -27.23
N LYS A 82 -13.18 -0.98 -26.23
CA LYS A 82 -12.84 0.11 -25.30
C LYS A 82 -11.69 -0.27 -24.37
N ILE A 83 -11.59 -1.54 -23.96
CA ILE A 83 -10.45 -2.04 -23.19
C ILE A 83 -9.19 -1.91 -24.03
N ASP A 84 -9.20 -2.44 -25.26
CA ASP A 84 -8.04 -2.39 -26.16
C ASP A 84 -7.59 -0.93 -26.42
N GLU A 85 -8.53 0.00 -26.66
CA GLU A 85 -8.22 1.42 -26.84
C GLU A 85 -7.58 2.06 -25.59
N VAL A 86 -8.03 1.68 -24.40
CA VAL A 86 -7.47 2.17 -23.14
C VAL A 86 -6.08 1.58 -22.91
N GLU A 87 -5.87 0.29 -23.18
CA GLU A 87 -4.58 -0.38 -23.06
C GLU A 87 -3.54 0.30 -23.96
N GLU A 88 -3.85 0.54 -25.23
CA GLU A 88 -2.97 1.24 -26.17
C GLU A 88 -2.63 2.66 -25.69
N LYS A 89 -3.63 3.43 -25.21
CA LYS A 89 -3.38 4.78 -24.67
C LYS A 89 -2.50 4.76 -23.43
N VAL A 90 -2.63 3.75 -22.58
CA VAL A 90 -1.79 3.60 -21.38
C VAL A 90 -0.37 3.24 -21.78
N GLN A 91 -0.21 2.30 -22.72
CA GLN A 91 1.11 1.88 -23.20
C GLN A 91 1.87 3.05 -23.84
N MET A 92 1.22 3.81 -24.72
CA MET A 92 1.85 4.99 -25.35
C MET A 92 2.28 6.03 -24.30
N LYS A 93 1.47 6.29 -23.27
CA LYS A 93 1.85 7.22 -22.19
C LYS A 93 3.03 6.72 -21.36
N ILE A 94 3.13 5.41 -21.13
CA ILE A 94 4.26 4.83 -20.41
C ILE A 94 5.54 5.00 -21.25
N GLU A 95 5.46 4.73 -22.56
CA GLU A 95 6.59 4.92 -23.47
C GLU A 95 7.03 6.39 -23.53
N ASP A 96 6.10 7.34 -23.67
CA ASP A 96 6.39 8.77 -23.67
C ASP A 96 7.11 9.22 -22.38
N VAL A 97 6.58 8.83 -21.22
CA VAL A 97 7.20 9.15 -19.92
C VAL A 97 8.59 8.53 -19.80
N ASN A 98 8.77 7.30 -20.28
CA ASN A 98 10.06 6.62 -20.23
C ASN A 98 11.11 7.33 -21.11
N VAL A 99 10.73 7.83 -22.28
CA VAL A 99 11.61 8.64 -23.14
C VAL A 99 11.95 9.97 -22.47
N GLU A 100 10.98 10.64 -21.86
CA GLU A 100 11.20 11.90 -21.13
C GLU A 100 12.16 11.72 -19.95
N ASP A 101 11.95 10.67 -19.15
CA ASP A 101 12.78 10.38 -17.99
C ASP A 101 14.20 9.95 -18.39
N GLN A 102 14.36 9.15 -19.46
CA GLN A 102 15.69 8.87 -20.02
C GLN A 102 16.42 10.14 -20.42
N GLY A 103 15.76 11.06 -21.13
CA GLY A 103 16.37 12.33 -21.53
C GLY A 103 16.81 13.19 -20.34
N LYS A 104 15.99 13.26 -19.28
CA LYS A 104 16.35 13.97 -18.04
C LYS A 104 17.54 13.33 -17.33
N ILE A 105 17.60 12.00 -17.30
CA ILE A 105 18.73 11.26 -16.71
C ILE A 105 20.02 11.56 -17.48
N GLU A 106 20.00 11.47 -18.81
CA GLU A 106 21.16 11.79 -19.65
C GLU A 106 21.63 13.25 -19.45
N GLU A 107 20.70 14.20 -19.35
CA GLU A 107 21.04 15.61 -19.07
C GLU A 107 21.73 15.76 -17.70
N VAL A 108 21.22 15.09 -16.68
CA VAL A 108 21.81 15.08 -15.33
C VAL A 108 23.19 14.44 -15.36
N GLU A 109 23.36 13.30 -16.03
CA GLU A 109 24.63 12.61 -16.19
C GLU A 109 25.67 13.51 -16.85
N HIS A 110 25.33 14.17 -17.96
CA HIS A 110 26.23 15.10 -18.64
C HIS A 110 26.62 16.29 -17.75
N LYS A 111 25.66 16.86 -16.99
CA LYS A 111 25.96 17.94 -16.02
C LYS A 111 26.90 17.46 -14.90
N VAL A 112 26.70 16.25 -14.39
CA VAL A 112 27.54 15.67 -13.34
C VAL A 112 28.95 15.40 -13.88
N GLN A 113 29.07 14.79 -15.06
CA GLN A 113 30.36 14.56 -15.71
C GLN A 113 31.12 15.87 -15.96
N GLY A 114 30.44 16.92 -16.43
CA GLY A 114 31.07 18.23 -16.60
C GLY A 114 31.61 18.81 -15.30
N LYS A 115 30.82 18.75 -14.21
CA LYS A 115 31.27 19.19 -12.87
C LYS A 115 32.43 18.36 -12.34
N ILE A 116 32.45 17.05 -12.59
CA ILE A 116 33.56 16.17 -12.21
C ILE A 116 34.83 16.60 -12.97
N GLY A 117 34.76 16.80 -14.28
CA GLY A 117 35.91 17.26 -15.06
C GLY A 117 36.44 18.63 -14.61
N ASP A 118 35.56 19.55 -14.22
CA ASP A 118 35.96 20.83 -13.62
C ASP A 118 36.66 20.66 -12.26
N ILE A 119 36.19 19.72 -11.42
CA ILE A 119 36.81 19.40 -10.14
C ILE A 119 38.18 18.75 -10.36
N GLU A 120 38.29 17.78 -11.27
CA GLU A 120 39.55 17.12 -11.62
C GLU A 120 40.59 18.13 -12.12
N ARG A 121 40.20 19.04 -13.02
CA ARG A 121 41.07 20.13 -13.49
C ARG A 121 41.55 21.03 -12.36
N ARG A 122 40.66 21.46 -11.47
CA ARG A 122 41.01 22.28 -10.30
C ARG A 122 41.92 21.52 -9.33
N LEU A 123 41.75 20.21 -9.22
CA LEU A 123 42.61 19.36 -8.39
C LEU A 123 44.02 19.27 -9.00
N SER A 124 44.13 19.08 -10.31
CA SER A 124 45.43 19.10 -11.02
C SER A 124 46.14 20.45 -10.93
N GLU A 125 45.43 21.58 -11.07
CA GLU A 125 46.01 22.92 -10.89
C GLU A 125 46.57 23.14 -9.47
N LEU A 126 45.97 22.49 -8.46
CA LEU A 126 46.46 22.53 -7.09
C LEU A 126 47.65 21.59 -6.86
N GLU A 127 47.74 20.48 -7.60
CA GLU A 127 48.81 19.48 -7.51
C GLU A 127 50.07 19.91 -8.29
N ASP A 128 49.91 20.53 -9.45
CA ASP A 128 51.00 21.04 -10.31
C ASP A 128 51.58 22.39 -9.85
N ARG A 129 50.97 23.04 -8.85
CA ARG A 129 51.56 24.22 -8.22
C ARG A 129 52.78 23.74 -7.42
N PRO A 130 54.03 24.05 -7.83
CA PRO A 130 55.16 23.79 -6.96
C PRO A 130 54.89 24.60 -5.70
N PHE A 131 54.86 23.92 -4.56
CA PHE A 131 54.91 24.57 -3.25
C PHE A 131 56.23 25.36 -3.17
N SER A 132 56.29 26.56 -3.75
CA SER A 132 57.04 27.62 -3.12
C SER A 132 56.23 27.94 -1.86
N LEU A 133 56.59 27.29 -0.76
CA LEU A 133 56.45 27.87 0.57
C LEU A 133 57.27 29.17 0.57
N SER A 134 56.82 30.17 -0.18
CA SER A 134 57.15 31.55 0.09
C SER A 134 56.50 31.80 1.43
N ALA A 135 57.35 31.81 2.44
CA ALA A 135 57.04 32.19 3.79
C ALA A 135 56.27 33.51 3.77
N SER A 136 54.95 33.43 3.74
CA SER A 136 54.11 34.51 4.24
C SER A 136 54.13 34.39 5.75
N PRO A 137 54.67 35.38 6.48
CA PRO A 137 54.71 35.36 7.95
C PRO A 137 53.31 35.34 8.59
N GLU A 138 52.23 35.55 7.82
CA GLU A 138 50.87 35.66 8.33
C GLU A 138 50.20 34.32 8.67
N PHE A 139 50.70 33.19 8.17
CA PHE A 139 50.18 31.86 8.53
C PHE A 139 50.99 31.13 9.61
N MET A 140 51.98 31.79 10.20
CA MET A 140 52.74 31.29 11.35
C MET A 140 52.04 31.59 12.68
N HIS A 141 50.71 31.59 12.70
CA HIS A 141 50.00 31.32 13.94
C HIS A 141 50.07 29.82 14.14
N SER A 142 51.11 29.38 14.85
CA SER A 142 51.11 28.07 15.51
C SER A 142 49.72 27.89 16.11
N ARG A 143 48.91 27.02 15.49
CA ARG A 143 47.59 26.68 16.01
C ARG A 143 47.84 26.30 17.47
N PRO A 144 47.23 26.98 18.45
CA PRO A 144 47.50 26.68 19.84
C PRO A 144 47.25 25.19 20.03
N THR A 145 48.30 24.44 20.34
CA THR A 145 48.15 23.07 20.82
C THR A 145 47.49 23.21 22.18
N ILE A 146 46.16 23.27 22.16
CA ILE A 146 45.35 23.29 23.37
C ILE A 146 45.76 22.03 24.13
N LYS A 147 46.27 22.25 25.35
CA LYS A 147 46.74 21.20 26.25
C LYS A 147 45.66 20.14 26.36
N SER A 148 46.05 18.87 26.30
CA SER A 148 45.13 17.74 26.45
C SER A 148 44.25 17.96 27.67
N LEU A 149 42.95 18.14 27.45
CA LEU A 149 41.95 18.14 28.51
C LEU A 149 41.99 16.78 29.21
N THR A 150 41.99 16.77 30.53
CA THR A 150 41.99 15.54 31.33
C THR A 150 40.77 15.53 32.23
N PHE A 151 40.06 14.41 32.29
CA PHE A 151 38.94 14.20 33.19
C PHE A 151 39.21 12.99 34.07
N ASP A 152 39.28 13.21 35.38
CA ASP A 152 39.55 12.19 36.39
C ASP A 152 38.33 11.88 37.28
N GLY A 153 37.23 12.60 37.08
CA GLY A 153 35.99 12.50 37.86
C GLY A 153 35.94 13.40 39.11
N GLN A 154 36.94 14.27 39.35
CA GLN A 154 36.93 15.20 40.49
C GLN A 154 36.18 16.50 40.22
N THR A 155 36.10 16.91 38.96
CA THR A 155 35.32 18.08 38.52
C THR A 155 33.94 17.63 38.03
N SER A 156 32.93 18.51 38.10
CA SER A 156 31.60 18.17 37.54
C SER A 156 31.73 17.87 36.05
N TRP A 157 31.10 16.77 35.64
CA TRP A 157 31.05 16.33 34.26
C TRP A 157 30.50 17.42 33.33
N THR A 158 29.49 18.18 33.77
CA THR A 158 28.89 19.31 33.04
C THR A 158 29.92 20.41 32.71
N VAL A 159 30.82 20.70 33.66
CA VAL A 159 31.88 21.70 33.49
C VAL A 159 32.93 21.20 32.49
N PHE A 160 33.32 19.93 32.59
CA PHE A 160 34.27 19.33 31.65
C PHE A 160 33.69 19.25 30.22
N LYS A 161 32.45 18.80 30.08
CA LYS A 161 31.74 18.70 28.78
C LYS A 161 31.68 20.05 28.07
N THR A 162 31.33 21.12 28.80
CA THR A 162 31.32 22.49 28.26
C THR A 162 32.69 22.92 27.74
N GLN A 163 33.76 22.64 28.47
CA GLN A 163 35.13 22.97 28.03
C GLN A 163 35.53 22.13 26.81
N PHE A 164 35.17 20.85 26.79
CA PHE A 164 35.44 19.94 25.68
C PHE A 164 34.70 20.37 24.40
N ASP A 165 33.45 20.81 24.51
CA ASP A 165 32.65 21.30 23.38
C ASP A 165 33.20 22.59 22.77
N ILE A 166 33.67 23.52 23.60
CA ILE A 166 34.33 24.74 23.14
C ILE A 166 35.62 24.39 22.37
N VAL A 167 36.43 23.48 22.90
CA VAL A 167 37.69 23.07 22.27
C VAL A 167 37.45 22.29 20.98
N SER A 168 36.48 21.38 20.96
CA SER A 168 36.15 20.61 19.76
C SER A 168 35.58 21.47 18.64
N SER A 169 34.75 22.47 18.98
CA SER A 169 34.19 23.44 18.03
C SER A 169 35.27 24.36 17.47
N THR A 170 36.17 24.85 18.32
CA THR A 170 37.30 25.71 17.91
C THR A 170 38.26 24.97 16.97
N ASN A 171 38.42 23.66 17.17
CA ASN A 171 39.30 22.83 16.36
C ASN A 171 38.62 22.18 15.14
N GLY A 172 37.30 22.29 15.01
CA GLY A 172 36.52 21.68 13.92
C GLY A 172 36.55 20.15 13.94
N TRP A 173 36.50 19.53 15.12
CA TRP A 173 36.52 18.07 15.23
C TRP A 173 35.20 17.45 14.74
N THR A 174 35.31 16.37 13.96
CA THR A 174 34.18 15.50 13.63
C THR A 174 33.82 14.62 14.82
N ASP A 175 32.60 14.08 14.86
CA ASP A 175 32.13 13.29 16.02
C ASP A 175 33.01 12.07 16.32
N PHE A 176 33.58 11.46 15.29
CA PHE A 176 34.58 10.40 15.43
C PHE A 176 35.85 10.86 16.15
N VAL A 177 36.36 12.05 15.80
CA VAL A 177 37.55 12.65 16.44
C VAL A 177 37.21 13.09 17.88
N LYS A 178 36.01 13.61 18.12
CA LYS A 178 35.52 13.93 19.46
C LYS A 178 35.45 12.69 20.34
N ALA A 179 34.86 11.59 19.87
CA ALA A 179 34.80 10.34 20.63
C ALA A 179 36.20 9.82 20.99
N SER A 180 37.10 9.78 20.00
CA SER A 180 38.50 9.33 20.20
C SER A 180 39.24 10.20 21.22
N GLN A 181 39.08 11.53 21.12
CA GLN A 181 39.73 12.48 22.00
C GLN A 181 39.12 12.47 23.41
N LEU A 182 37.82 12.26 23.53
CA LEU A 182 37.12 12.13 24.81
C LEU A 182 37.64 10.90 25.56
N VAL A 183 37.72 9.75 24.91
CA VAL A 183 38.30 8.51 25.46
C VAL A 183 39.76 8.74 25.88
N ALA A 184 40.56 9.41 25.04
CA ALA A 184 41.96 9.71 25.33
C ALA A 184 42.14 10.69 26.50
N SER A 185 41.12 11.50 26.82
CA SER A 185 41.09 12.47 27.91
C SER A 185 40.70 11.88 29.28
N LEU A 186 40.10 10.69 29.32
CA LEU A 186 39.68 10.05 30.57
C LEU A 186 40.87 9.47 31.34
N ARG A 187 40.91 9.71 32.65
CA ARG A 187 41.93 9.20 33.59
C ARG A 187 41.25 8.72 34.88
N GLY A 188 41.95 7.92 35.67
CA GLY A 188 41.46 7.48 36.99
C GLY A 188 40.07 6.84 36.95
N SER A 189 39.19 7.23 37.88
CA SER A 189 37.83 6.67 38.00
C SER A 189 36.97 6.94 36.75
N ALA A 190 37.21 8.04 36.04
CA ALA A 190 36.48 8.33 34.80
C ALA A 190 36.83 7.36 33.66
N ALA A 191 38.06 6.84 33.62
CA ALA A 191 38.46 5.84 32.64
C ALA A 191 37.82 4.46 32.90
N GLU A 192 37.38 4.18 34.13
CA GLU A 192 36.72 2.90 34.47
C GLU A 192 35.35 2.75 33.80
N VAL A 193 34.71 3.86 33.42
CA VAL A 193 33.45 3.87 32.65
C VAL A 193 33.60 3.15 31.32
N LEU A 194 34.80 3.18 30.74
CA LEU A 194 35.11 2.51 29.48
C LEU A 194 35.04 0.98 29.57
N GLN A 195 35.15 0.38 30.77
CA GLN A 195 35.05 -1.07 30.95
C GLN A 195 33.64 -1.60 30.72
N GLY A 196 32.62 -0.75 30.85
CA GLY A 196 31.22 -1.10 30.60
C GLY A 196 30.76 -0.92 29.15
N ILE A 197 31.61 -0.36 28.29
CA ILE A 197 31.29 -0.03 26.90
C ILE A 197 32.02 -1.01 25.98
N SER A 198 31.30 -1.57 25.01
CA SER A 198 31.91 -2.46 24.01
C SER A 198 32.82 -1.67 23.06
N VAL A 199 33.93 -2.27 22.64
CA VAL A 199 35.00 -1.58 21.88
C VAL A 199 34.50 -1.02 20.54
N ASP A 200 33.53 -1.68 19.91
CA ASP A 200 32.83 -1.24 18.68
C ASP A 200 32.01 0.04 18.88
N LYS A 201 31.66 0.38 20.12
CA LYS A 201 30.88 1.58 20.49
C LYS A 201 31.73 2.70 21.08
N LEU A 202 33.04 2.50 21.25
CA LEU A 202 33.98 3.55 21.70
C LEU A 202 34.27 4.60 20.63
N THR A 203 33.67 4.46 19.44
CA THR A 203 33.70 5.45 18.36
C THR A 203 32.42 6.29 18.30
N ASP A 204 31.39 5.91 19.06
CA ASP A 204 30.14 6.66 19.16
C ASP A 204 30.21 7.63 20.35
N LEU A 205 30.23 8.93 20.03
CA LEU A 205 30.30 10.00 21.00
C LEU A 205 29.15 9.95 22.00
N THR A 206 27.94 9.66 21.53
CA THR A 206 26.72 9.69 22.34
C THR A 206 26.78 8.63 23.44
N THR A 207 27.16 7.40 23.08
CA THR A 207 27.29 6.29 24.04
C THR A 207 28.30 6.59 25.15
N ILE A 208 29.42 7.25 24.83
CA ILE A 208 30.45 7.59 25.82
C ILE A 208 29.97 8.72 26.74
N GLU A 209 29.31 9.74 26.19
CA GLU A 209 28.77 10.85 26.96
C GLU A 209 27.67 10.39 27.93
N GLU A 210 26.75 9.53 27.50
CA GLU A 210 25.69 8.99 28.36
C GLU A 210 26.25 8.17 29.53
N ALA A 211 27.30 7.39 29.29
CA ALA A 211 27.94 6.60 30.33
C ALA A 211 28.66 7.49 31.36
N LEU A 212 29.29 8.58 30.91
CA LEU A 212 29.94 9.56 31.78
C LEU A 212 28.90 10.40 32.55
N GLU A 213 27.82 10.80 31.90
CA GLU A 213 26.68 11.48 32.53
C GLU A 213 26.01 10.61 33.61
N SER A 214 25.83 9.31 33.35
CA SER A 214 25.24 8.39 34.31
C SER A 214 26.10 8.23 35.58
N ARG A 215 27.43 8.24 35.45
CA ARG A 215 28.37 8.04 36.57
C ARG A 215 28.76 9.32 37.29
N PHE A 216 28.96 10.41 36.56
CA PHE A 216 29.53 11.67 37.05
C PHE A 216 28.63 12.89 36.85
N GLY A 217 27.42 12.69 36.32
CA GLY A 217 26.40 13.74 36.23
C GLY A 217 25.98 14.25 37.61
N ASP A 218 25.40 15.44 37.63
CA ASP A 218 25.17 16.22 38.87
C ASP A 218 24.26 15.49 39.90
N SER A 219 23.43 14.54 39.44
CA SER A 219 22.57 13.70 40.29
C SER A 219 23.37 12.76 41.23
N HIS A 220 24.55 12.29 40.83
CA HIS A 220 25.37 11.39 41.65
C HIS A 220 26.26 12.16 42.63
N LEU A 221 26.65 13.39 42.30
CA LEU A 221 27.41 14.28 43.19
C LEU A 221 26.60 14.64 44.44
N ALA A 222 25.28 14.85 44.30
CA ALA A 222 24.38 15.03 45.43
C ALA A 222 24.30 13.80 46.36
N GLN A 223 24.33 12.58 45.81
CA GLN A 223 24.38 11.34 46.60
C GLN A 223 25.73 11.12 47.28
N PHE A 224 26.83 11.48 46.61
CA PHE A 224 28.18 11.46 47.16
C PHE A 224 28.30 12.40 48.36
N TYR A 225 27.96 13.70 48.20
CA TYR A 225 27.96 14.66 49.31
C TYR A 225 27.00 14.26 50.43
N ARG A 226 25.81 13.72 50.11
CA ARG A 226 24.87 13.22 51.12
C ARG A 226 25.41 12.04 51.93
N THR A 227 26.28 11.22 51.33
CA THR A 227 26.92 10.09 52.00
C THR A 227 28.12 10.56 52.82
N GLU A 228 28.94 11.46 52.27
CA GLU A 228 30.10 12.05 52.95
C GLU A 228 29.69 12.85 54.19
N LEU A 229 28.62 13.66 54.09
CA LEU A 229 28.03 14.37 55.23
C LEU A 229 27.49 13.44 56.33
N LYS A 230 27.02 12.23 55.97
CA LYS A 230 26.55 11.24 56.97
C LYS A 230 27.71 10.58 57.73
N THR A 231 28.89 10.50 57.13
CA THR A 231 30.07 9.88 57.75
C THR A 231 30.98 10.87 58.45
N ARG A 232 30.84 12.18 58.19
CA ARG A 232 31.65 13.24 58.81
C ARG A 232 31.17 13.49 60.25
N ARG A 233 32.04 13.24 61.23
CA ARG A 233 31.85 13.67 62.63
C ARG A 233 32.62 14.96 62.88
N GLN A 234 31.96 15.95 63.49
CA GLN A 234 32.62 17.20 63.87
C GLN A 234 33.73 16.90 64.87
N ASN A 235 34.94 17.34 64.56
CA ASN A 235 36.08 17.18 65.47
C ASN A 235 36.05 18.27 66.56
N PRO A 236 36.57 18.01 67.77
CA PRO A 236 36.62 19.02 68.82
C PRO A 236 37.57 20.15 68.41
N GLY A 237 37.00 21.26 67.93
CA GLY A 237 37.73 22.45 67.45
C GLY A 237 37.30 22.98 66.07
N GLU A 238 36.46 22.25 65.33
CA GLU A 238 35.96 22.69 64.02
C GLU A 238 34.74 23.61 64.18
N SER A 239 34.77 24.80 63.58
CA SER A 239 33.66 25.75 63.64
C SER A 239 32.46 25.23 62.84
N LEU A 240 31.24 25.61 63.21
CA LEU A 240 30.02 25.16 62.50
C LEU A 240 29.97 25.62 61.04
N GLN A 241 30.66 26.71 60.69
CA GLN A 241 30.74 27.22 59.32
C GLN A 241 31.73 26.41 58.46
N ASP A 242 32.77 25.84 59.07
CA ASP A 242 33.74 24.97 58.38
C ASP A 242 33.23 23.52 58.25
N TRP A 243 32.34 23.10 59.15
CA TRP A 243 31.73 21.76 59.13
C TRP A 243 30.66 21.60 58.04
N LEU A 244 29.95 22.67 57.68
CA LEU A 244 28.89 22.71 56.66
C LEU A 244 29.23 23.72 55.55
N PRO A 245 29.85 23.31 54.43
CA PRO A 245 29.90 24.17 53.26
C PRO A 245 28.51 24.17 52.59
N MET A 246 27.70 25.17 52.97
CA MET A 246 26.45 25.67 52.39
C MET A 246 25.78 24.80 51.31
N SER A 247 24.69 24.09 51.66
CA SER A 247 23.35 24.46 51.18
C SER A 247 23.14 25.98 51.19
N ASN A 248 23.16 26.59 50.00
CA ASN A 248 22.42 27.82 49.73
C ASN A 248 21.36 27.47 48.69
N ASP A 249 20.10 27.77 49.03
CA ASP A 249 18.97 27.81 48.11
C ASP A 249 19.20 28.79 46.94
#